data_AF-A0A8C3NSZ2-F1
#
_entry.id   AF-A0A8C3NSZ2-F1
#
_cell.length_a   1.000
_cell.length_b   1.000
_cell.length_c   1.000
_cell.angle_alpha   90.00
_cell.angle_beta   90.00
_cell.angle_gamma   90.00
#
_symmetry.space_group_name_H-M   'P 1'
#
loop_
_entity.id
_entity.type
_entity.pdbx_description
1 polymer ?
#
loop_
_entity_poly.entity_id
_entity_poly.type
_entity_poly.pdbx_seq_one_letter_code
_entity_poly.pdbx_strand_id
1 'polypeptide(L)'
;MTSGQAALHVLALLSSCQDPRSVHALDQTLDLISVLQEKTDEELAKLEAEGVPKTTLFSMGLDTLALCLAKAGGAQGPSVALARQVLSPESHLSVDTRAMVALALACVHNYTELQDVRELLREALWTVSNSFLDEQKEGNGMIGNIYSMGLALQALEATRKFYAPRKWDCAQAFSVVYAHDYQQPMAIAQVLPALVGRSYLDAAGLDCAATKDMSPRQHRPVFPMMGRRGLFKPPVHVTYTITNTLRGTHFNCSTSVVVRGGSTLLQVMEAAAEKNAETFSFTTEQTSWGPYVTSIHGLAGSTEDRTYWQFLSAGKPLDEGVGTYQPYNGEHIQAVFSTY
;
A
#
# COMPACT_ATOMS: atom_id res chain seq x y z
N MET A 1 -15.15 3.59 -8.29
CA MET A 1 -14.49 2.62 -7.39
C MET A 1 -13.61 1.71 -8.23
N THR A 2 -12.32 1.62 -7.89
CA THR A 2 -11.36 0.69 -8.51
C THR A 2 -11.60 -0.75 -8.03
N SER A 3 -10.95 -1.75 -8.65
CA SER A 3 -11.05 -3.14 -8.19
C SER A 3 -10.54 -3.28 -6.75
N GLY A 4 -9.33 -2.76 -6.47
CA GLY A 4 -8.73 -2.82 -5.13
C GLY A 4 -9.56 -2.14 -4.03
N GLN A 5 -10.28 -1.05 -4.35
CA GLN A 5 -11.23 -0.45 -3.40
C GLN A 5 -12.41 -1.39 -3.13
N ALA A 6 -12.98 -2.02 -4.16
CA ALA A 6 -14.04 -3.01 -4.00
C ALA A 6 -13.57 -4.20 -3.16
N ALA A 7 -12.35 -4.69 -3.40
CA ALA A 7 -11.73 -5.76 -2.63
C ALA A 7 -11.57 -5.40 -1.16
N LEU A 8 -11.08 -4.20 -0.85
CA LEU A 8 -10.97 -3.71 0.54
C LEU A 8 -12.35 -3.64 1.23
N HIS A 9 -13.39 -3.22 0.51
CA HIS A 9 -14.75 -3.24 1.04
C HIS A 9 -15.26 -4.66 1.32
N VAL A 10 -14.99 -5.62 0.43
CA VAL A 10 -15.30 -7.04 0.66
C VAL A 10 -14.58 -7.56 1.91
N LEU A 11 -13.27 -7.30 2.05
CA LEU A 11 -12.49 -7.70 3.23
C LEU A 11 -13.02 -7.05 4.52
N ALA A 12 -13.45 -5.78 4.47
CA ALA A 12 -14.04 -5.08 5.61
C ALA A 12 -15.37 -5.71 6.04
N LEU A 13 -16.22 -6.11 5.10
CA LEU A 13 -17.49 -6.78 5.37
C LEU A 13 -17.27 -8.18 5.97
N LEU A 14 -16.37 -8.96 5.36
CA LEU A 14 -15.99 -10.28 5.86
C LEU A 14 -15.46 -10.21 7.31
N SER A 15 -14.54 -9.28 7.58
CA SER A 15 -13.98 -9.07 8.92
C SER A 15 -14.97 -8.53 9.94
N SER A 16 -16.11 -8.01 9.48
CA SER A 16 -17.24 -7.59 10.32
C SER A 16 -18.33 -8.66 10.43
N CYS A 17 -18.09 -9.88 9.94
CA CYS A 17 -19.05 -10.97 9.86
C CYS A 17 -20.34 -10.59 9.11
N GLN A 18 -20.22 -9.73 8.09
CA GLN A 18 -21.32 -9.34 7.20
C GLN A 18 -21.14 -10.01 5.84
N ASP A 19 -22.24 -10.39 5.20
CA ASP A 19 -22.24 -11.01 3.87
C ASP A 19 -22.02 -9.96 2.77
N PRO A 20 -20.88 -9.98 2.04
CA PRO A 20 -20.64 -9.03 0.96
C PRO A 20 -21.56 -9.19 -0.25
N ARG A 21 -22.35 -10.27 -0.33
CA ARG A 21 -23.36 -10.46 -1.37
C ARG A 21 -24.67 -9.71 -1.10
N SER A 22 -24.86 -9.21 0.11
CA SER A 22 -26.09 -8.55 0.55
C SER A 22 -25.81 -7.20 1.20
N VAL A 23 -25.16 -6.31 0.45
CA VAL A 23 -24.87 -4.95 0.94
C VAL A 23 -26.08 -4.06 0.67
N HIS A 24 -26.70 -3.54 1.74
CA HIS A 24 -27.85 -2.64 1.62
C HIS A 24 -27.40 -1.18 1.54
N ALA A 25 -27.76 -0.49 0.46
CA ALA A 25 -27.52 0.93 0.28
C ALA A 25 -28.63 1.56 -0.57
N LEU A 26 -29.16 2.71 -0.13
CA LEU A 26 -30.15 3.50 -0.90
C LEU A 26 -31.35 2.66 -1.41
N ASP A 27 -31.92 1.83 -0.52
CA ASP A 27 -33.03 0.89 -0.81
C ASP A 27 -32.71 -0.19 -1.87
N GLN A 28 -31.44 -0.37 -2.21
CA GLN A 28 -30.96 -1.42 -3.11
C GLN A 28 -30.09 -2.42 -2.35
N THR A 29 -30.07 -3.65 -2.84
CA THR A 29 -29.14 -4.70 -2.38
C THR A 29 -28.12 -4.92 -3.47
N LEU A 30 -26.85 -4.72 -3.13
CA LEU A 30 -25.72 -4.88 -4.03
C LEU A 30 -24.94 -6.14 -3.67
N ASP A 31 -24.70 -6.98 -4.68
CA ASP A 31 -23.75 -8.07 -4.59
C ASP A 31 -22.34 -7.54 -4.92
N LEU A 32 -21.58 -7.21 -3.89
CA LEU A 32 -20.24 -6.66 -4.05
C LEU A 32 -19.24 -7.70 -4.58
N ILE A 33 -19.51 -8.99 -4.39
CA ILE A 33 -18.67 -10.07 -4.94
C ILE A 33 -18.78 -10.09 -6.46
N SER A 34 -19.99 -9.96 -7.00
CA SER A 34 -20.20 -9.88 -8.45
C SER A 34 -19.51 -8.65 -9.06
N VAL A 35 -19.59 -7.49 -8.39
CA VAL A 35 -18.89 -6.26 -8.83
C VAL A 35 -17.38 -6.43 -8.78
N LEU A 36 -16.85 -7.07 -7.74
CA LEU A 36 -15.42 -7.34 -7.63
C LEU A 36 -14.96 -8.31 -8.73
N GLN A 37 -15.73 -9.35 -9.01
CA GLN A 37 -15.41 -10.33 -10.05
C GLN A 37 -15.27 -9.66 -11.42
N GLU A 38 -16.28 -8.89 -11.83
CA GLU A 38 -16.27 -8.16 -13.11
C GLU A 38 -15.02 -7.27 -13.25
N LYS A 39 -14.69 -6.53 -12.19
CA LYS A 39 -13.50 -5.66 -12.18
C LYS A 39 -12.20 -6.44 -12.23
N THR A 40 -12.14 -7.59 -11.55
CA THR A 40 -10.95 -8.45 -11.56
C THR A 40 -10.73 -9.06 -12.94
N ASP A 41 -11.81 -9.44 -13.62
CA ASP A 41 -11.75 -9.97 -14.98
C ASP A 41 -11.24 -8.90 -15.96
N GLU A 42 -11.65 -7.63 -15.79
CA GLU A 42 -11.11 -6.51 -16.56
C GLU A 42 -9.62 -6.25 -16.31
N GLU A 43 -9.16 -6.36 -15.06
CA GLU A 43 -7.74 -6.24 -14.68
C GLU A 43 -6.92 -7.37 -15.30
N LEU A 44 -7.42 -8.60 -15.22
CA LEU A 44 -6.77 -9.78 -15.79
C LEU A 44 -6.69 -9.70 -17.32
N ALA A 45 -7.78 -9.33 -17.99
CA ALA A 45 -7.80 -9.18 -19.43
C ALA A 45 -6.77 -8.15 -19.92
N LYS A 46 -6.61 -7.02 -19.21
CA LYS A 46 -5.58 -6.03 -19.55
C LYS A 46 -4.17 -6.57 -19.29
N LEU A 47 -3.96 -7.24 -18.16
CA LEU A 47 -2.67 -7.86 -17.83
C LEU A 47 -2.24 -8.88 -18.89
N GLU A 48 -3.16 -9.70 -19.40
CA GLU A 48 -2.88 -10.69 -20.44
C GLU A 48 -2.62 -10.05 -21.81
N ALA A 49 -3.33 -8.97 -22.14
CA ALA A 49 -3.20 -8.29 -23.42
C ALA A 49 -1.94 -7.41 -23.51
N GLU A 50 -1.60 -6.70 -22.43
CA GLU A 50 -0.61 -5.62 -22.43
C GLU A 50 0.56 -5.87 -21.46
N GLY A 51 0.52 -6.95 -20.68
CA GLY A 51 1.52 -7.24 -19.65
C GLY A 51 1.38 -6.38 -18.39
N VAL A 52 0.36 -5.52 -18.32
CA VAL A 52 0.13 -4.59 -17.21
C VAL A 52 -1.37 -4.50 -16.87
N PRO A 53 -1.75 -4.42 -15.58
CA PRO A 53 -3.15 -4.30 -15.18
C PRO A 53 -3.69 -2.87 -15.40
N LYS A 54 -5.01 -2.68 -15.32
CA LYS A 54 -5.64 -1.35 -15.35
C LYS A 54 -5.26 -0.53 -14.13
N THR A 55 -5.05 -1.16 -12.99
CA THR A 55 -4.56 -0.51 -11.78
C THR A 55 -3.14 -0.95 -11.43
N THR A 56 -2.97 -1.87 -10.50
CA THR A 56 -1.66 -2.37 -10.05
C THR A 56 -1.75 -3.84 -9.71
N LEU A 57 -0.61 -4.53 -9.72
CA LEU A 57 -0.53 -5.92 -9.25
C LEU A 57 -0.86 -6.03 -7.75
N PHE A 58 -0.66 -4.96 -6.98
CA PHE A 58 -1.11 -4.88 -5.59
C PHE A 58 -2.65 -4.95 -5.49
N SER A 59 -3.36 -4.15 -6.29
CA SER A 59 -4.83 -4.20 -6.38
C SER A 59 -5.31 -5.58 -6.82
N MET A 60 -4.71 -6.17 -7.86
CA MET A 60 -5.07 -7.52 -8.30
C MET A 60 -4.82 -8.58 -7.21
N GLY A 61 -3.77 -8.41 -6.39
CA GLY A 61 -3.53 -9.24 -5.22
C GLY A 61 -4.65 -9.12 -4.19
N LEU A 62 -5.09 -7.89 -3.88
CA LEU A 62 -6.27 -7.64 -3.03
C LEU A 62 -7.53 -8.29 -3.61
N ASP A 63 -7.76 -8.12 -4.91
CA ASP A 63 -8.93 -8.67 -5.62
C ASP A 63 -8.99 -10.19 -5.49
N THR A 64 -7.86 -10.85 -5.80
CA THR A 64 -7.70 -12.31 -5.72
C THR A 64 -7.91 -12.82 -4.30
N LEU A 65 -7.33 -12.12 -3.31
CA LEU A 65 -7.48 -12.47 -1.89
C LEU A 65 -8.94 -12.36 -1.44
N ALA A 66 -9.60 -11.24 -1.75
CA ALA A 66 -10.99 -10.99 -1.38
C ALA A 66 -11.95 -12.01 -2.02
N LEU A 67 -11.79 -12.28 -3.32
CA LEU A 67 -12.57 -13.30 -4.03
C LEU A 67 -12.35 -14.70 -3.44
N CYS A 68 -11.11 -15.05 -3.12
CA CYS A 68 -10.78 -16.33 -2.48
C CYS A 68 -11.48 -16.48 -1.12
N LEU A 69 -11.37 -15.48 -0.25
CA LEU A 69 -11.96 -15.52 1.09
C LEU A 69 -13.50 -15.51 1.05
N ALA A 70 -14.09 -14.86 0.05
CA ALA A 70 -15.52 -14.91 -0.23
C ALA A 70 -15.98 -16.23 -0.88
N LYS A 71 -15.07 -17.18 -1.11
CA LYS A 71 -15.31 -18.45 -1.81
C LYS A 71 -15.96 -18.24 -3.18
N ALA A 72 -15.54 -17.19 -3.88
CA ALA A 72 -15.92 -16.92 -5.25
C ALA A 72 -14.99 -17.69 -6.21
N GLY A 73 -15.53 -18.18 -7.33
CA GLY A 73 -14.77 -19.04 -8.26
C GLY A 73 -13.65 -18.32 -9.02
N GLY A 74 -13.75 -17.00 -9.21
CA GLY A 74 -12.85 -16.28 -10.12
C GLY A 74 -11.53 -15.80 -9.54
N ALA A 75 -11.12 -16.27 -8.36
CA ALA A 75 -9.78 -15.99 -7.84
C ALA A 75 -8.68 -16.83 -8.54
N GLN A 76 -9.01 -17.97 -9.16
CA GLN A 76 -8.00 -18.89 -9.69
C GLN A 76 -7.22 -18.31 -10.89
N GLY A 77 -7.90 -17.75 -11.89
CA GLY A 77 -7.25 -17.16 -13.07
C GLY A 77 -6.25 -16.05 -12.71
N PRO A 78 -6.68 -15.02 -11.95
CA PRO A 78 -5.80 -13.98 -11.44
C PRO A 78 -4.61 -14.52 -10.62
N SER A 79 -4.81 -15.56 -9.80
CA SER A 79 -3.72 -16.16 -9.01
C SER A 79 -2.60 -16.74 -9.87
N VAL A 80 -2.92 -17.36 -11.01
CA VAL A 80 -1.93 -17.90 -11.94
C VAL A 80 -1.16 -16.77 -12.61
N ALA A 81 -1.84 -15.71 -13.03
CA ALA A 81 -1.21 -14.54 -13.64
C ALA A 81 -0.26 -13.85 -12.63
N LEU A 82 -0.71 -13.64 -11.39
CA LEU A 82 0.10 -13.03 -10.33
C LEU A 82 1.31 -13.89 -9.94
N ALA A 83 1.16 -15.21 -9.87
CA ALA A 83 2.28 -16.12 -9.60
C ALA A 83 3.37 -16.00 -10.67
N ARG A 84 2.99 -15.92 -11.95
CA ARG A 84 3.94 -15.72 -13.06
C ARG A 84 4.64 -14.36 -12.99
N GLN A 85 3.92 -13.30 -12.62
CA GLN A 85 4.52 -11.98 -12.44
C GLN A 85 5.61 -11.99 -11.36
N VAL A 86 5.32 -12.60 -10.21
CA VAL A 86 6.25 -12.70 -9.09
C VAL A 86 7.46 -13.61 -9.37
N LEU A 87 7.28 -14.66 -10.18
CA LEU A 87 8.36 -15.54 -10.60
C LEU A 87 9.20 -14.98 -11.75
N SER A 88 8.76 -13.90 -12.39
CA SER A 88 9.49 -13.28 -13.49
C SER A 88 10.76 -12.59 -12.97
N PRO A 89 11.96 -12.97 -13.44
CA PRO A 89 13.22 -12.35 -13.01
C PRO A 89 13.33 -10.87 -13.38
N GLU A 90 12.59 -10.44 -14.40
CA GLU A 90 12.55 -9.05 -14.89
C GLU A 90 11.59 -8.18 -14.07
N SER A 91 10.81 -8.77 -13.16
CA SER A 91 9.84 -8.03 -12.36
C SER A 91 10.52 -7.34 -11.16
N HIS A 92 10.47 -6.00 -11.15
CA HIS A 92 10.91 -5.20 -10.00
C HIS A 92 9.72 -4.85 -9.10
N LEU A 93 9.15 -5.87 -8.44
CA LEU A 93 7.97 -5.69 -7.60
C LEU A 93 8.32 -5.22 -6.19
N SER A 94 7.58 -4.21 -5.70
CA SER A 94 7.68 -3.75 -4.32
C SER A 94 7.38 -4.87 -3.32
N VAL A 95 7.91 -4.72 -2.10
CA VAL A 95 7.61 -5.63 -0.99
C VAL A 95 6.11 -5.69 -0.74
N ASP A 96 5.41 -4.55 -0.73
CA ASP A 96 3.97 -4.48 -0.55
C ASP A 96 3.20 -5.31 -1.58
N THR A 97 3.61 -5.22 -2.86
CA THR A 97 2.99 -5.98 -3.95
C THR A 97 3.25 -7.47 -3.77
N ARG A 98 4.49 -7.87 -3.52
CA ARG A 98 4.84 -9.29 -3.30
C ARG A 98 4.13 -9.86 -2.08
N ALA A 99 3.99 -9.09 -1.00
CA ALA A 99 3.33 -9.51 0.22
C ALA A 99 1.83 -9.71 0.01
N MET A 100 1.17 -8.76 -0.67
CA MET A 100 -0.25 -8.88 -1.00
C MET A 100 -0.52 -10.06 -1.93
N VAL A 101 0.32 -10.25 -2.95
CA VAL A 101 0.24 -11.42 -3.83
C VAL A 101 0.43 -12.70 -3.03
N ALA A 102 1.45 -12.80 -2.17
CA ALA A 102 1.68 -13.99 -1.35
C ALA A 102 0.47 -14.34 -0.46
N LEU A 103 -0.19 -13.34 0.15
CA LEU A 103 -1.43 -13.56 0.91
C LEU A 103 -2.53 -14.14 0.00
N ALA A 104 -2.73 -13.56 -1.19
CA ALA A 104 -3.72 -14.04 -2.15
C ALA A 104 -3.42 -15.48 -2.62
N LEU A 105 -2.19 -15.77 -3.02
CA LEU A 105 -1.78 -17.09 -3.49
C LEU A 105 -1.88 -18.13 -2.38
N ALA A 106 -1.55 -17.78 -1.14
CA ALA A 106 -1.69 -18.68 0.01
C ALA A 106 -3.15 -19.07 0.26
N CYS A 107 -4.07 -18.12 0.06
CA CYS A 107 -5.51 -18.39 0.09
C CYS A 107 -5.89 -19.40 -1.01
N VAL A 108 -5.50 -19.13 -2.26
CA VAL A 108 -5.88 -19.96 -3.41
C VAL A 108 -5.29 -21.36 -3.37
N HIS A 109 -4.01 -21.48 -2.98
CA HIS A 109 -3.33 -22.75 -2.82
C HIS A 109 -4.08 -23.69 -1.86
N ASN A 110 -4.76 -23.17 -0.83
CA ASN A 110 -5.45 -24.00 0.15
C ASN A 110 -6.76 -24.63 -0.37
N TYR A 111 -7.33 -24.16 -1.47
CA TYR A 111 -8.60 -24.69 -2.00
C TYR A 111 -8.53 -25.20 -3.43
N THR A 112 -7.57 -24.77 -4.25
CA THR A 112 -7.48 -25.22 -5.65
C THR A 112 -7.17 -26.71 -5.72
N GLU A 113 -7.91 -27.46 -6.54
CA GLU A 113 -7.69 -28.91 -6.76
C GLU A 113 -6.84 -29.22 -8.00
N LEU A 114 -6.51 -28.21 -8.78
CA LEU A 114 -5.64 -28.35 -9.96
C LEU A 114 -4.19 -28.44 -9.52
N GLN A 115 -3.55 -29.59 -9.77
CA GLN A 115 -2.20 -29.86 -9.28
C GLN A 115 -1.16 -28.93 -9.90
N ASP A 116 -1.25 -28.68 -11.20
CA ASP A 116 -0.37 -27.74 -11.93
C ASP A 116 -0.45 -26.32 -11.36
N VAL A 117 -1.67 -25.83 -11.09
CA VAL A 117 -1.87 -24.53 -10.42
C VAL A 117 -1.26 -24.58 -9.02
N ARG A 118 -1.55 -25.62 -8.24
CA ARG A 118 -1.06 -25.78 -6.87
C ARG A 118 0.48 -25.79 -6.81
N GLU A 119 1.16 -26.46 -7.74
CA GLU A 119 2.63 -26.45 -7.87
C GLU A 119 3.17 -25.05 -8.18
N LEU A 120 2.59 -24.36 -9.17
CA LEU A 120 3.00 -23.00 -9.53
C LEU A 120 2.85 -22.03 -8.35
N LEU A 121 1.72 -22.10 -7.65
CA LEU A 121 1.48 -21.25 -6.48
C LEU A 121 2.47 -21.55 -5.36
N ARG A 122 2.82 -22.82 -5.15
CA ARG A 122 3.81 -23.22 -4.15
C ARG A 122 5.19 -22.65 -4.45
N GLU A 123 5.61 -22.67 -5.72
CA GLU A 123 6.88 -22.09 -6.16
C GLU A 123 6.93 -20.58 -5.94
N ALA A 124 5.87 -19.86 -6.31
CA ALA A 124 5.76 -18.41 -6.08
C ALA A 124 5.79 -18.07 -4.59
N LEU A 125 5.06 -18.83 -3.76
CA LEU A 125 5.02 -18.64 -2.30
C LEU A 125 6.38 -18.93 -1.65
N TRP A 126 7.08 -19.98 -2.09
CA TRP A 126 8.45 -20.27 -1.66
C TRP A 126 9.39 -19.12 -2.02
N THR A 127 9.31 -18.61 -3.26
CA THR A 127 10.18 -17.55 -3.77
C THR A 127 10.01 -16.26 -2.99
N VAL A 128 8.76 -15.77 -2.85
CA VAL A 128 8.48 -14.52 -2.11
C VAL A 128 8.92 -14.66 -0.66
N SER A 129 8.51 -15.73 0.00
CA SER A 129 8.77 -15.88 1.43
C SER A 129 10.27 -15.96 1.73
N ASN A 130 11.05 -16.68 0.92
CA ASN A 130 12.50 -16.71 1.10
C ASN A 130 13.15 -15.35 0.78
N SER A 131 12.69 -14.65 -0.26
CA SER A 131 13.19 -13.30 -0.57
C SER A 131 12.99 -12.33 0.60
N PHE A 132 11.85 -12.38 1.30
CA PHE A 132 11.61 -11.56 2.48
C PHE A 132 12.53 -11.92 3.65
N LEU A 133 12.87 -13.21 3.83
CA LEU A 133 13.82 -13.62 4.85
C LEU A 133 15.26 -13.22 4.51
N ASP A 134 15.61 -13.12 3.22
CA ASP A 134 16.90 -12.60 2.76
C ASP A 134 16.97 -11.08 2.98
N GLU A 135 15.95 -10.34 2.52
CA GLU A 135 15.82 -8.90 2.74
C GLU A 135 15.86 -8.53 4.22
N GLN A 136 15.15 -9.26 5.09
CA GLN A 136 15.20 -9.02 6.53
C GLN A 136 16.63 -9.13 7.07
N LYS A 137 17.37 -10.15 6.65
CA LYS A 137 18.73 -10.40 7.12
C LYS A 137 19.68 -9.28 6.67
N GLU A 138 19.53 -8.83 5.43
CA GLU A 138 20.34 -7.75 4.84
C GLU A 138 19.97 -6.38 5.42
N GLY A 139 18.67 -6.14 5.66
CA GLY A 139 18.08 -4.92 6.20
C GLY A 139 18.08 -4.83 7.73
N ASN A 140 18.81 -5.72 8.42
CA ASN A 140 18.89 -5.75 9.89
C ASN A 140 17.52 -5.76 10.60
N GLY A 141 16.61 -6.59 10.09
CA GLY A 141 15.23 -6.70 10.56
C GLY A 141 14.19 -6.01 9.66
N MET A 142 14.60 -5.12 8.76
CA MET A 142 13.72 -4.42 7.83
C MET A 142 13.53 -5.20 6.52
N ILE A 143 12.29 -5.28 6.03
CA ILE A 143 11.90 -5.87 4.75
C ILE A 143 11.25 -4.76 3.92
N GLY A 144 11.93 -4.30 2.87
CA GLY A 144 11.54 -3.08 2.16
C GLY A 144 11.80 -1.84 3.02
N ASN A 145 10.73 -1.13 3.40
CA ASN A 145 10.80 0.00 4.33
C ASN A 145 9.83 -0.18 5.50
N ILE A 146 9.80 0.79 6.42
CA ILE A 146 8.97 0.71 7.63
C ILE A 146 7.46 0.62 7.37
N TYR A 147 6.98 1.07 6.21
CA TYR A 147 5.58 1.01 5.81
C TYR A 147 5.23 -0.30 5.11
N SER A 148 6.19 -0.95 4.43
CA SER A 148 6.01 -2.29 3.84
C SER A 148 6.01 -3.41 4.90
N MET A 149 6.65 -3.17 6.05
CA MET A 149 6.79 -4.16 7.12
C MET A 149 5.47 -4.83 7.49
N GLY A 150 4.39 -4.06 7.67
CA GLY A 150 3.10 -4.60 8.11
C GLY A 150 2.60 -5.75 7.24
N LEU A 151 2.62 -5.57 5.92
CA LEU A 151 2.20 -6.61 4.98
C LEU A 151 3.23 -7.74 4.86
N ALA A 152 4.53 -7.42 4.89
CA ALA A 152 5.58 -8.44 4.85
C ALA A 152 5.49 -9.41 6.05
N LEU A 153 5.26 -8.88 7.25
CA LEU A 153 5.05 -9.67 8.47
C LEU A 153 3.80 -10.55 8.35
N GLN A 154 2.68 -10.02 7.86
CA GLN A 154 1.46 -10.80 7.62
C GLN A 154 1.71 -11.94 6.62
N ALA A 155 2.43 -11.67 5.54
CA ALA A 155 2.76 -12.68 4.54
C ALA A 155 3.65 -13.79 5.13
N LEU A 156 4.73 -13.45 5.83
CA LEU A 156 5.62 -14.43 6.47
C LEU A 156 4.93 -15.28 7.53
N GLU A 157 3.94 -14.71 8.24
CA GLU A 157 3.10 -15.45 9.17
C GLU A 157 2.21 -16.46 8.43
N ALA A 158 1.55 -16.03 7.37
CA ALA A 158 0.65 -16.82 6.55
C ALA A 158 1.37 -17.94 5.75
N THR A 159 2.64 -17.75 5.40
CA THR A 159 3.38 -18.63 4.49
C THR A 159 4.43 -19.52 5.16
N ARG A 160 4.39 -19.67 6.49
CA ARG A 160 5.30 -20.52 7.30
C ARG A 160 5.68 -21.87 6.68
N LYS A 161 4.69 -22.58 6.12
CA LYS A 161 4.90 -23.90 5.51
C LYS A 161 5.75 -23.89 4.24
N PHE A 162 5.85 -22.75 3.55
CA PHE A 162 6.51 -22.62 2.25
C PHE A 162 7.99 -22.31 2.35
N TYR A 163 8.47 -21.73 3.46
CA TYR A 163 9.89 -21.50 3.68
C TYR A 163 10.53 -22.48 4.68
N ALA A 164 9.74 -23.40 5.26
CA ALA A 164 10.29 -24.49 6.06
C ALA A 164 11.32 -25.30 5.25
N PRO A 165 12.45 -25.74 5.85
CA PRO A 165 12.78 -25.70 7.28
C PRO A 165 13.45 -24.40 7.77
N ARG A 166 13.57 -23.37 6.92
CA ARG A 166 14.15 -22.08 7.31
C ARG A 166 13.31 -21.48 8.44
N LYS A 167 13.98 -20.87 9.42
CA LYS A 167 13.32 -20.21 10.54
C LYS A 167 13.30 -18.71 10.30
N TRP A 168 12.14 -18.12 10.56
CA TRP A 168 11.97 -16.68 10.55
C TRP A 168 12.30 -16.09 11.92
N ASP A 169 13.21 -15.11 11.97
CA ASP A 169 13.44 -14.31 13.18
C ASP A 169 12.37 -13.20 13.28
N CYS A 170 11.17 -13.62 13.69
CA CYS A 170 10.02 -12.73 13.87
C CYS A 170 10.30 -11.66 14.94
N ALA A 171 11.08 -11.98 15.98
CA ALA A 171 11.40 -11.03 17.06
C ALA A 171 12.23 -9.84 16.55
N GLN A 172 13.23 -10.09 15.70
CA GLN A 172 14.01 -9.03 15.08
C GLN A 172 13.11 -8.10 14.23
N ALA A 173 12.29 -8.67 13.35
CA ALA A 173 11.41 -7.89 12.48
C ALA A 173 10.36 -7.09 13.27
N PHE A 174 9.80 -7.69 14.32
CA PHE A 174 8.85 -7.03 15.22
C PHE A 174 9.50 -5.87 15.98
N SER A 175 10.77 -5.99 16.37
CA SER A 175 11.48 -4.91 17.08
C SER A 175 11.59 -3.62 16.25
N VAL A 176 11.74 -3.75 14.93
CA VAL A 176 11.79 -2.61 13.99
C VAL A 176 10.45 -1.89 13.97
N VAL A 177 9.35 -2.63 13.82
CA VAL A 177 8.00 -2.08 13.81
C VAL A 177 7.62 -1.47 15.16
N TYR A 178 7.91 -2.16 16.26
CA TYR A 178 7.59 -1.70 17.61
C TYR A 178 8.31 -0.39 17.98
N ALA A 179 9.50 -0.16 17.43
CA ALA A 179 10.27 1.05 17.67
C ALA A 179 9.79 2.27 16.86
N HIS A 180 8.92 2.09 15.87
CA HIS A 180 8.45 3.16 15.01
C HIS A 180 7.12 3.77 15.49
N ASP A 181 7.03 5.10 15.38
CA ASP A 181 5.83 5.86 15.74
C ASP A 181 4.98 6.11 14.50
N TYR A 182 4.00 5.23 14.27
CA TYR A 182 3.09 5.35 13.13
C TYR A 182 2.05 6.45 13.37
N GLN A 183 2.12 7.51 12.56
CA GLN A 183 1.16 8.62 12.60
C GLN A 183 0.05 8.50 11.53
N GLN A 184 0.30 7.73 10.47
CA GLN A 184 -0.60 7.62 9.32
C GLN A 184 -1.63 6.49 9.57
N PRO A 185 -2.96 6.76 9.55
CA PRO A 185 -3.97 5.76 9.92
C PRO A 185 -3.99 4.48 9.07
N MET A 186 -3.73 4.59 7.77
CA MET A 186 -3.64 3.45 6.85
C MET A 186 -2.39 2.60 7.13
N ALA A 187 -1.24 3.21 7.44
CA ALA A 187 -0.03 2.50 7.86
C ALA A 187 -0.29 1.72 9.15
N ILE A 188 -0.97 2.33 10.13
CA ILE A 188 -1.42 1.65 11.35
C ILE A 188 -2.33 0.47 11.01
N ALA A 189 -3.32 0.68 10.14
CA ALA A 189 -4.27 -0.35 9.74
C ALA A 189 -3.60 -1.54 9.03
N GLN A 190 -2.51 -1.32 8.27
CA GLN A 190 -1.78 -2.40 7.60
C GLN A 190 -0.83 -3.16 8.54
N VAL A 191 -0.27 -2.51 9.55
CA VAL A 191 0.68 -3.17 10.48
C VAL A 191 -0.03 -3.86 11.63
N LEU A 192 -1.19 -3.36 12.05
CA LEU A 192 -1.92 -3.86 13.22
C LEU A 192 -2.24 -5.36 13.18
N PRO A 193 -2.70 -5.97 12.06
CA PRO A 193 -2.97 -7.41 12.02
C PRO A 193 -1.74 -8.24 12.41
N ALA A 194 -0.58 -7.93 11.81
CA ALA A 194 0.67 -8.60 12.14
C ALA A 194 1.06 -8.43 13.62
N LEU A 195 0.84 -7.24 14.20
CA LEU A 195 1.13 -6.98 15.60
C LEU A 195 0.31 -7.82 16.58
N VAL A 196 -0.87 -8.30 16.16
CA VAL A 196 -1.73 -9.18 16.95
C VAL A 196 -1.69 -10.64 16.48
N GLY A 197 -0.68 -11.01 15.68
CA GLY A 197 -0.50 -12.37 15.18
C GLY A 197 -1.59 -12.81 14.19
N ARG A 198 -2.09 -11.87 13.39
CA ARG A 198 -3.13 -12.07 12.37
C ARG A 198 -2.65 -11.61 11.01
N SER A 199 -3.37 -12.03 9.98
CA SER A 199 -3.18 -11.62 8.60
C SER A 199 -4.52 -11.33 7.92
N TYR A 200 -4.51 -10.77 6.73
CA TYR A 200 -5.74 -10.64 5.94
C TYR A 200 -6.41 -11.97 5.58
N LEU A 201 -5.72 -13.11 5.64
CA LEU A 201 -6.35 -14.43 5.49
C LEU A 201 -7.37 -14.73 6.60
N ASP A 202 -7.23 -14.11 7.76
CA ASP A 202 -8.14 -14.29 8.88
C ASP A 202 -9.48 -13.56 8.68
N ALA A 203 -9.60 -12.67 7.69
CA ALA A 203 -10.74 -11.76 7.55
C ALA A 203 -12.09 -12.49 7.45
N ALA A 204 -12.17 -13.65 6.79
CA ALA A 204 -13.42 -14.43 6.68
C ALA A 204 -13.61 -15.47 7.80
N GLY A 205 -12.64 -15.61 8.73
CA GLY A 205 -12.63 -16.64 9.77
C GLY A 205 -12.83 -16.09 11.20
N LEU A 206 -13.21 -14.83 11.34
CA LEU A 206 -13.40 -14.20 12.65
C LEU A 206 -14.72 -14.63 13.31
N ASP A 207 -14.67 -14.86 14.61
CA ASP A 207 -15.86 -15.02 15.45
C ASP A 207 -16.23 -13.66 16.05
N CYS A 208 -17.11 -12.92 15.37
CA CYS A 208 -17.60 -11.63 15.86
C CYS A 208 -18.59 -11.76 17.04
N ALA A 209 -19.04 -12.97 17.40
CA ALA A 209 -19.87 -13.17 18.58
C ALA A 209 -19.01 -13.27 19.86
N ALA A 210 -17.81 -13.86 19.76
CA ALA A 210 -16.85 -13.96 20.86
C ALA A 210 -16.35 -12.60 21.38
N THR A 211 -16.52 -11.52 20.61
CA THR A 211 -16.14 -10.15 21.01
C THR A 211 -17.25 -9.38 21.72
N LYS A 212 -18.47 -9.93 21.83
CA LYS A 212 -19.60 -9.26 22.51
C LYS A 212 -19.37 -9.04 24.01
N ASP A 213 -18.52 -9.86 24.64
CA ASP A 213 -18.17 -9.73 26.06
C ASP A 213 -16.97 -8.80 26.32
N MET A 214 -16.28 -8.32 25.27
CA MET A 214 -15.43 -7.15 25.41
C MET A 214 -16.34 -5.93 25.44
N SER A 215 -16.76 -5.53 26.64
CA SER A 215 -17.33 -4.20 26.83
C SER A 215 -16.38 -3.21 26.13
N PRO A 216 -16.88 -2.27 25.29
CA PRO A 216 -16.05 -1.15 24.92
C PRO A 216 -15.63 -0.54 26.25
N ARG A 217 -14.37 -0.72 26.65
CA ARG A 217 -13.81 0.06 27.75
C ARG A 217 -14.20 1.46 27.39
N GLN A 218 -14.97 2.14 28.25
CA GLN A 218 -15.30 3.53 28.06
C GLN A 218 -13.99 4.20 27.70
N HIS A 219 -13.80 4.47 26.40
CA HIS A 219 -12.67 5.23 25.96
C HIS A 219 -13.00 6.57 26.58
N ARG A 220 -12.37 6.87 27.72
CA ARG A 220 -12.17 8.24 28.11
C ARG A 220 -11.74 8.89 26.80
N PRO A 221 -12.46 9.91 26.30
CA PRO A 221 -11.96 10.64 25.15
C PRO A 221 -10.51 10.92 25.50
N VAL A 222 -9.61 10.35 24.69
CA VAL A 222 -8.23 10.78 24.73
C VAL A 222 -8.36 12.18 24.19
N PHE A 223 -8.63 13.12 25.11
CA PHE A 223 -8.37 14.52 24.85
C PHE A 223 -6.96 14.49 24.28
N PRO A 224 -6.71 15.11 23.12
CA PRO A 224 -5.34 15.34 22.73
C PRO A 224 -4.71 15.93 23.99
N MET A 225 -3.74 15.24 24.58
CA MET A 225 -2.93 15.89 25.57
C MET A 225 -2.52 17.17 24.85
N MET A 226 -2.86 18.33 25.41
CA MET A 226 -2.17 19.55 25.08
C MET A 226 -0.72 19.27 25.48
N GLY A 227 -0.02 18.55 24.61
CA GLY A 227 1.39 18.32 24.64
C GLY A 227 1.94 19.71 24.60
N ARG A 228 2.51 20.09 25.74
CA ARG A 228 3.44 21.19 25.97
C ARG A 228 3.42 22.25 24.86
N ARG A 229 2.91 23.45 25.21
CA ARG A 229 3.21 24.74 24.54
C ARG A 229 4.36 24.57 23.56
N GLY A 230 4.03 24.62 22.26
CA GLY A 230 4.90 24.19 21.18
C GLY A 230 6.34 24.62 21.42
N LEU A 231 7.25 23.64 21.43
CA LEU A 231 8.66 23.96 21.22
C LEU A 231 8.71 24.83 19.98
N PHE A 232 9.26 26.05 20.10
CA PHE A 232 9.55 26.88 18.95
C PHE A 232 10.46 26.06 18.03
N LYS A 233 9.88 25.47 16.99
CA LYS A 233 10.66 24.88 15.91
C LYS A 233 11.06 26.06 15.01
N PRO A 234 12.36 26.33 14.83
CA PRO A 234 12.80 27.44 13.99
C PRO A 234 12.26 27.27 12.56
N PRO A 235 12.04 28.36 11.81
CA PRO A 235 11.70 28.28 10.40
C PRO A 235 12.73 27.42 9.65
N VAL A 236 12.26 26.67 8.67
CA VAL A 236 13.11 25.81 7.84
C VAL A 236 13.13 26.34 6.41
N HIS A 237 14.32 26.41 5.85
CA HIS A 237 14.57 26.75 4.45
C HIS A 237 14.59 25.46 3.64
N VAL A 238 13.77 25.37 2.60
CA VAL A 238 13.71 24.18 1.73
C VAL A 238 13.89 24.62 0.29
N THR A 239 14.77 23.94 -0.43
CA THR A 239 14.88 24.07 -1.88
C THR A 239 13.94 23.05 -2.50
N TYR A 240 13.00 23.51 -3.31
CA TYR A 240 12.04 22.66 -4.01
C TYR A 240 12.27 22.77 -5.51
N THR A 241 12.54 21.64 -6.16
CA THR A 241 12.77 21.53 -7.60
C THR A 241 11.73 20.64 -8.23
N ILE A 242 11.12 21.09 -9.32
CA ILE A 242 10.24 20.28 -10.17
C ILE A 242 10.99 19.94 -11.46
N THR A 243 10.92 18.70 -11.92
CA THR A 243 11.64 18.23 -13.11
C THR A 243 10.78 17.32 -13.95
N ASN A 244 10.69 17.62 -15.24
CA ASN A 244 10.17 16.73 -16.26
C ASN A 244 11.15 16.64 -17.41
N THR A 245 11.65 15.44 -17.66
CA THR A 245 12.48 15.09 -18.83
C THR A 245 11.89 13.92 -19.61
N LEU A 246 10.68 13.47 -19.26
CA LEU A 246 10.09 12.23 -19.76
C LEU A 246 9.21 12.45 -21.00
N ARG A 247 8.31 13.45 -20.96
CA ARG A 247 7.37 13.71 -22.07
C ARG A 247 6.93 15.16 -22.14
N GLY A 248 6.46 15.57 -23.33
CA GLY A 248 5.98 16.94 -23.55
C GLY A 248 7.10 17.97 -23.42
N THR A 249 6.77 19.17 -22.93
CA THR A 249 7.76 20.22 -22.72
C THR A 249 8.62 19.89 -21.51
N HIS A 250 9.94 19.76 -21.72
CA HIS A 250 10.87 19.54 -20.63
C HIS A 250 11.01 20.80 -19.79
N PHE A 251 11.08 20.62 -18.48
CA PHE A 251 11.31 21.72 -17.55
C PHE A 251 12.12 21.27 -16.34
N ASN A 252 12.89 22.20 -15.79
CA ASN A 252 13.60 22.07 -14.54
C ASN A 252 13.56 23.42 -13.85
N CYS A 253 12.69 23.54 -12.84
CA CYS A 253 12.46 24.80 -12.16
C CYS A 253 12.69 24.60 -10.66
N SER A 254 13.41 25.53 -10.05
CA SER A 254 13.75 25.47 -8.63
C SER A 254 13.36 26.77 -7.92
N THR A 255 12.93 26.64 -6.67
CA THR A 255 12.66 27.76 -5.79
C THR A 255 13.06 27.42 -4.37
N SER A 256 13.46 28.44 -3.60
CA SER A 256 13.63 28.31 -2.16
C SER A 256 12.44 28.94 -1.44
N VAL A 257 11.89 28.21 -0.48
CA VAL A 257 10.78 28.65 0.38
C VAL A 257 11.17 28.55 1.85
N VAL A 258 10.52 29.36 2.67
CA VAL A 258 10.69 29.36 4.13
C VAL A 258 9.35 29.00 4.74
N VAL A 259 9.29 27.90 5.48
CA VAL A 259 8.09 27.43 6.18
C VAL A 259 8.34 27.32 7.67
N ARG A 260 7.27 27.18 8.47
CA ARG A 260 7.39 26.98 9.91
C ARG A 260 8.07 25.63 10.17
N GLY A 261 8.84 25.54 11.25
CA GLY A 261 9.47 24.27 11.60
C GLY A 261 8.42 23.19 11.92
N GLY A 262 8.59 22.00 11.36
CA GLY A 262 7.62 20.90 11.44
C GLY A 262 6.49 20.97 10.41
N SER A 263 6.56 21.90 9.44
CA SER A 263 5.68 21.89 8.28
C SER A 263 5.88 20.66 7.41
N THR A 264 4.81 20.22 6.75
CA THR A 264 4.85 19.09 5.83
C THR A 264 5.31 19.51 4.44
N LEU A 265 5.70 18.55 3.61
CA LEU A 265 6.07 18.80 2.22
C LEU A 265 4.92 19.42 1.41
N LEU A 266 3.66 19.09 1.71
CA LEU A 266 2.50 19.75 1.12
C LEU A 266 2.55 21.28 1.35
N GLN A 267 2.86 21.71 2.58
CA GLN A 267 2.97 23.14 2.91
C GLN A 267 4.16 23.82 2.22
N VAL A 268 5.24 23.09 1.97
CA VAL A 268 6.36 23.56 1.13
C VAL A 268 5.89 23.78 -0.32
N MET A 269 5.09 22.86 -0.87
CA MET A 269 4.51 23.00 -2.21
C MET A 269 3.53 24.18 -2.28
N GLU A 270 2.68 24.36 -1.27
CA GLU A 270 1.77 25.52 -1.16
C GLU A 270 2.55 26.84 -1.15
N ALA A 271 3.59 26.94 -0.31
CA ALA A 271 4.45 28.12 -0.27
C ALA A 271 5.19 28.38 -1.60
N ALA A 272 5.55 27.32 -2.33
CA ALA A 272 6.15 27.45 -3.67
C ALA A 272 5.14 27.97 -4.69
N ALA A 273 3.91 27.47 -4.65
CA ALA A 273 2.81 27.90 -5.51
C ALA A 273 2.39 29.35 -5.23
N GLU A 274 2.35 29.78 -3.96
CA GLU A 274 2.09 31.17 -3.58
C GLU A 274 3.15 32.14 -4.14
N LYS A 275 4.40 31.69 -4.18
CA LYS A 275 5.51 32.50 -4.70
C LYS A 275 5.51 32.58 -6.23
N ASN A 276 5.15 31.51 -6.93
CA ASN A 276 4.98 31.49 -8.37
C ASN A 276 3.99 30.38 -8.79
N ALA A 277 2.73 30.77 -8.98
CA ALA A 277 1.65 29.84 -9.31
C ALA A 277 1.75 29.30 -10.75
N GLU A 278 2.32 30.06 -11.67
CA GLU A 278 2.49 29.61 -13.07
C GLU A 278 3.39 28.38 -13.12
N THR A 279 4.50 28.38 -12.37
CA THR A 279 5.48 27.30 -12.37
C THR A 279 5.18 26.21 -11.34
N PHE A 280 4.78 26.55 -10.12
CA PHE A 280 4.68 25.59 -9.01
C PHE A 280 3.24 25.25 -8.61
N SER A 281 2.25 25.56 -9.46
CA SER A 281 0.88 25.04 -9.28
C SER A 281 0.88 23.51 -9.26
N PHE A 282 0.00 22.94 -8.45
CA PHE A 282 -0.17 21.50 -8.34
C PHE A 282 -1.61 21.16 -7.98
N THR A 283 -2.00 19.91 -8.21
CA THR A 283 -3.29 19.37 -7.79
C THR A 283 -3.09 18.12 -6.95
N THR A 284 -4.00 17.90 -6.01
CA THR A 284 -4.01 16.71 -5.16
C THR A 284 -5.38 16.03 -5.18
N GLU A 285 -5.38 14.72 -4.97
CA GLU A 285 -6.57 13.94 -4.65
C GLU A 285 -6.43 13.37 -3.24
N GLN A 286 -7.51 13.40 -2.47
CA GLN A 286 -7.51 12.82 -1.13
C GLN A 286 -7.64 11.29 -1.23
N THR A 287 -6.69 10.57 -0.64
CA THR A 287 -6.72 9.11 -0.55
C THR A 287 -6.73 8.66 0.92
N SER A 288 -6.88 7.36 1.16
CA SER A 288 -6.69 6.77 2.49
C SER A 288 -5.27 6.95 3.03
N TRP A 289 -4.29 7.20 2.16
CA TRP A 289 -2.90 7.47 2.51
C TRP A 289 -2.62 8.96 2.76
N GLY A 290 -3.58 9.83 2.46
CA GLY A 290 -3.41 11.28 2.52
C GLY A 290 -3.52 11.94 1.13
N PRO A 291 -3.12 13.22 1.02
CA PRO A 291 -3.12 13.94 -0.25
C PRO A 291 -2.10 13.33 -1.21
N TYR A 292 -2.58 12.80 -2.33
CA TYR A 292 -1.77 12.28 -3.43
C TYR A 292 -1.65 13.33 -4.52
N VAL A 293 -0.43 13.65 -4.94
CA VAL A 293 -0.17 14.68 -5.95
C VAL A 293 -0.47 14.12 -7.35
N THR A 294 -1.49 14.67 -7.99
CA THR A 294 -1.96 14.21 -9.31
C THR A 294 -1.32 14.99 -10.46
N SER A 295 -1.01 16.27 -10.26
CA SER A 295 -0.31 17.09 -11.25
C SER A 295 0.58 18.15 -10.62
N ILE A 296 1.63 18.55 -11.33
CA ILE A 296 2.48 19.71 -11.01
C ILE A 296 2.76 20.44 -12.32
N HIS A 297 2.69 21.77 -12.31
CA HIS A 297 2.89 22.64 -13.48
C HIS A 297 1.98 22.25 -14.66
N GLY A 298 0.73 21.89 -14.36
CA GLY A 298 -0.26 21.44 -15.35
C GLY A 298 0.01 20.06 -15.97
N LEU A 299 1.09 19.38 -15.62
CA LEU A 299 1.41 18.03 -16.09
C LEU A 299 0.90 16.98 -15.10
N ALA A 300 -0.13 16.25 -15.51
CA ALA A 300 -0.74 15.19 -14.72
C ALA A 300 -0.07 13.84 -14.93
N GLY A 301 0.01 13.04 -13.86
CA GLY A 301 0.27 11.62 -13.96
C GLY A 301 -0.90 10.88 -14.61
N SER A 302 -0.64 9.67 -15.10
CA SER A 302 -1.61 8.86 -15.83
C SER A 302 -1.38 7.40 -15.53
N THR A 303 -2.42 6.70 -15.06
CA THR A 303 -2.38 5.25 -14.85
C THR A 303 -2.20 4.51 -16.17
N GLU A 304 -2.84 4.99 -17.24
CA GLU A 304 -2.74 4.40 -18.58
C GLU A 304 -1.30 4.51 -19.13
N ASP A 305 -0.70 5.70 -19.01
CA ASP A 305 0.67 5.93 -19.47
C ASP A 305 1.73 5.51 -18.44
N ARG A 306 1.31 4.98 -17.29
CA ARG A 306 2.15 4.58 -16.15
C ARG A 306 3.07 5.69 -15.62
N THR A 307 2.58 6.93 -15.61
CA THR A 307 3.35 8.11 -15.18
C THR A 307 2.85 8.71 -13.88
N TYR A 308 3.77 9.26 -13.09
CA TYR A 308 3.48 9.82 -11.77
C TYR A 308 4.52 10.85 -11.33
N TRP A 309 4.24 11.55 -10.23
CA TRP A 309 5.18 12.46 -9.59
C TRP A 309 5.89 11.78 -8.43
N GLN A 310 7.19 11.52 -8.60
CA GLN A 310 8.05 10.94 -7.58
C GLN A 310 8.73 12.04 -6.78
N PHE A 311 8.70 11.92 -5.45
CA PHE A 311 9.40 12.85 -4.57
C PHE A 311 10.69 12.24 -4.05
N LEU A 312 11.76 13.02 -4.08
CA LEU A 312 13.09 12.61 -3.66
C LEU A 312 13.73 13.65 -2.75
N SER A 313 14.58 13.17 -1.85
CA SER A 313 15.54 13.98 -1.10
C SER A 313 16.94 13.44 -1.35
N ALA A 314 17.86 14.31 -1.77
CA ALA A 314 19.24 13.93 -2.16
C ALA A 314 19.29 12.74 -3.16
N GLY A 315 18.38 12.73 -4.14
CA GLY A 315 18.27 11.67 -5.15
C GLY A 315 17.69 10.34 -4.66
N LYS A 316 17.23 10.25 -3.40
CA LYS A 316 16.57 9.05 -2.86
C LYS A 316 15.05 9.27 -2.77
N PRO A 317 14.22 8.33 -3.22
CA PRO A 317 12.77 8.41 -3.06
C PRO A 317 12.37 8.55 -1.59
N LEU A 318 11.35 9.35 -1.32
CA LEU A 318 10.78 9.48 0.02
C LEU A 318 9.92 8.26 0.37
N ASP A 319 9.97 7.83 1.63
CA ASP A 319 9.12 6.76 2.16
C ASP A 319 7.74 7.27 2.59
N GLU A 320 7.53 8.58 2.66
CA GLU A 320 6.29 9.22 3.12
C GLU A 320 5.68 10.12 2.03
N GLY A 321 4.35 10.23 2.03
CA GLY A 321 3.63 11.16 1.16
C GLY A 321 3.76 12.62 1.59
N VAL A 322 3.38 13.54 0.71
CA VAL A 322 3.53 14.99 0.92
C VAL A 322 2.76 15.52 2.14
N GLY A 323 1.68 14.84 2.53
CA GLY A 323 0.89 15.19 3.71
C GLY A 323 1.52 14.79 5.05
N THR A 324 2.56 13.95 5.05
CA THR A 324 3.18 13.41 6.26
C THR A 324 4.65 13.82 6.37
N TYR A 325 5.40 13.74 5.27
CA TYR A 325 6.82 14.03 5.24
C TYR A 325 7.12 15.45 5.75
N GLN A 326 8.05 15.58 6.70
CA GLN A 326 8.48 16.86 7.27
C GLN A 326 9.92 17.17 6.87
N PRO A 327 10.14 18.08 5.90
CA PRO A 327 11.47 18.45 5.49
C PRO A 327 12.28 19.12 6.61
N TYR A 328 13.60 18.91 6.61
CA TYR A 328 14.53 19.57 7.52
C TYR A 328 15.14 20.85 6.92
N ASN A 329 15.75 21.68 7.77
CA ASN A 329 16.36 22.93 7.33
C ASN A 329 17.53 22.70 6.37
N GLY A 330 17.48 23.34 5.21
CA GLY A 330 18.48 23.22 4.14
C GLY A 330 18.25 22.01 3.22
N GLU A 331 17.15 21.28 3.39
CA GLU A 331 16.87 20.11 2.56
C GLU A 331 16.52 20.51 1.11
N HIS A 332 16.94 19.66 0.17
CA HIS A 332 16.60 19.77 -1.24
C HIS A 332 15.61 18.68 -1.63
N ILE A 333 14.36 19.07 -1.82
CA ILE A 333 13.29 18.21 -2.31
C ILE A 333 13.15 18.34 -3.81
N GLN A 334 13.06 17.19 -4.49
CA GLN A 334 12.86 17.10 -5.92
C GLN A 334 11.55 16.37 -6.20
N ALA A 335 10.64 16.99 -6.95
CA ALA A 335 9.50 16.34 -7.57
C ALA A 335 9.86 16.04 -9.03
N VAL A 336 10.00 14.77 -9.37
CA VAL A 336 10.41 14.30 -10.70
C VAL A 336 9.24 13.57 -11.35
N PHE A 337 8.92 13.95 -12.58
CA PHE A 337 7.92 13.25 -13.37
C PHE A 337 8.52 11.94 -13.90
N SER A 338 7.97 10.82 -13.43
CA SER A 338 8.56 9.48 -13.53
C SER A 338 7.58 8.49 -14.15
N THR A 339 8.08 7.29 -14.47
CA THR A 339 7.30 6.11 -14.90
C THR A 339 7.63 4.89 -14.04
N TYR A 340 6.74 3.89 -13.98
CA TYR A 340 6.92 2.65 -13.20
C TYR A 340 7.50 1.50 -14.00
#